data_AF-A0A6B0WHP6-F1
#
_entry.id   AF-A0A6B0WHP6-F1
#
_cell.length_a   1.000
_cell.length_b   1.000
_cell.length_c   1.000
_cell.angle_alpha   90.00
_cell.angle_beta   90.00
_cell.angle_gamma   90.00
#
_symmetry.space_group_name_H-M   'P 1'
#
loop_
_entity.id
_entity.type
_entity.pdbx_description
1 polymer ?
#
loop_
_entity_poly.entity_id
_entity_poly.type
_entity_poly.pdbx_seq_one_letter_code
_entity_poly.pdbx_strand_id
1 'polypeptide(L)'
;MVHITVTQTGDYIQAIDVEDTTSRPSGGFTKGTKVTHHTVRVHRVGDDVGRLCVYTDDDRIDEPDGVISATLVADSGYTIGARSTVSFGVRDNDPPARPRVTVVAGGDVTEGGTASFTVTPHRRRRGARGRWRWR
;
A
#
# COMPACT_ATOMS: atom_id res chain seq x y z
N MET A 1 13.96 26.26 -0.06
CA MET A 1 12.88 25.34 0.37
C MET A 1 13.51 23.95 0.42
N VAL A 2 12.89 23.01 1.11
CA VAL A 2 13.33 21.62 1.08
C VAL A 2 12.15 20.80 0.65
N HIS A 3 12.37 19.79 -0.18
CA HIS A 3 11.34 18.86 -0.57
C HIS A 3 11.64 17.45 -0.08
N ILE A 4 10.60 16.71 0.29
CA ILE A 4 10.70 15.33 0.75
C ILE A 4 10.10 14.43 -0.32
N THR A 5 10.88 13.47 -0.79
CA THR A 5 10.42 12.40 -1.67
C THR A 5 10.09 11.16 -0.84
N VAL A 6 8.85 10.69 -0.93
CA VAL A 6 8.40 9.44 -0.29
C VAL A 6 8.16 8.38 -1.36
N THR A 7 8.72 7.18 -1.17
CA THR A 7 8.54 6.01 -2.05
C THR A 7 8.12 4.77 -1.26
N GLN A 8 7.43 3.84 -1.94
CA GLN A 8 7.06 2.54 -1.38
C GLN A 8 7.29 1.39 -2.38
N THR A 9 7.60 0.19 -1.88
CA THR A 9 7.68 -1.05 -2.67
C THR A 9 6.37 -1.84 -2.71
N GLY A 10 5.42 -1.56 -1.80
CA GLY A 10 4.09 -2.17 -1.74
C GLY A 10 2.94 -1.22 -2.11
N ASP A 11 1.72 -1.54 -1.64
CA ASP A 11 0.49 -0.74 -1.79
C ASP A 11 -0.05 -0.29 -0.44
N TYR A 12 0.84 0.13 0.44
CA TYR A 12 0.51 0.38 1.83
C TYR A 12 0.13 1.84 2.11
N ILE A 13 0.64 2.81 1.35
CA ILE A 13 0.41 4.23 1.67
C ILE A 13 -1.02 4.66 1.28
N GLN A 14 -1.81 5.02 2.28
CA GLN A 14 -3.14 5.59 2.13
C GLN A 14 -3.10 7.12 2.00
N ALA A 15 -2.25 7.78 2.78
CA ALA A 15 -2.12 9.24 2.81
C ALA A 15 -0.76 9.67 3.38
N ILE A 16 -0.34 10.88 3.02
CA ILE A 16 0.84 11.55 3.58
C ILE A 16 0.40 12.93 4.06
N ASP A 17 0.76 13.28 5.29
CA ASP A 17 0.50 14.60 5.85
C ASP A 17 1.80 15.21 6.39
N VAL A 18 1.89 16.54 6.37
CA VAL A 18 3.01 17.26 6.99
C VAL A 18 2.46 18.21 8.03
N GLU A 19 2.73 17.87 9.29
CA GLU A 19 2.49 18.75 10.42
C GLU A 19 3.66 19.72 10.51
N ASP A 20 3.42 20.92 9.97
CA ASP A 20 4.26 22.09 10.16
C ASP A 20 3.35 23.21 10.66
N THR A 21 3.75 23.91 11.71
CA THR A 21 3.03 25.06 12.27
C THR A 21 2.84 26.22 11.27
N THR A 22 3.52 26.19 10.11
CA THR A 22 3.43 27.22 9.07
C THR A 22 3.20 26.72 7.64
N SER A 23 3.21 25.40 7.40
CA SER A 23 2.98 24.86 6.04
C SER A 23 1.52 24.50 5.84
N ARG A 24 0.92 25.07 4.78
CA ARG A 24 -0.39 24.65 4.29
C ARG A 24 -0.14 23.44 3.38
N PRO A 25 -0.64 22.22 3.68
CA PRO A 25 -0.44 21.08 2.80
C PRO A 25 -1.04 21.42 1.43
N SER A 26 -0.20 21.45 0.39
CA SER A 26 -0.65 21.65 -0.98
C SER A 26 -1.30 20.35 -1.45
N GLY A 27 -2.58 20.20 -1.13
CA GLY A 27 -3.38 19.04 -1.51
C GLY A 27 -3.73 18.19 -0.30
N GLY A 28 -4.89 18.44 0.29
CA GLY A 28 -5.48 17.50 1.24
C GLY A 28 -5.77 16.18 0.52
N PHE A 29 -5.25 15.08 1.04
CA PHE A 29 -5.49 13.76 0.47
C PHE A 29 -6.90 13.30 0.79
N THR A 30 -7.60 12.85 -0.25
CA THR A 30 -8.85 12.09 -0.10
C THR A 30 -8.47 10.62 0.10
N LYS A 31 -8.99 10.02 1.17
CA LYS A 31 -8.92 8.60 1.50
C LYS A 31 -9.05 7.75 0.22
N GLY A 32 -8.05 6.90 -0.07
CA GLY A 32 -8.09 5.92 -1.16
C GLY A 32 -7.34 6.29 -2.44
N THR A 33 -6.55 7.38 -2.49
CA THR A 33 -5.66 7.64 -3.63
C THR A 33 -4.26 7.10 -3.36
N LYS A 34 -3.97 5.90 -3.89
CA LYS A 34 -2.66 5.24 -3.83
C LYS A 34 -1.55 6.14 -4.36
N VAL A 35 -0.46 6.27 -3.62
CA VAL A 35 0.69 7.08 -4.04
C VAL A 35 1.97 6.25 -4.06
N THR A 36 2.58 6.13 -5.23
CA THR A 36 3.89 5.49 -5.41
C THR A 36 5.06 6.46 -5.23
N HIS A 37 4.83 7.76 -5.43
CA HIS A 37 5.83 8.82 -5.26
C HIS A 37 5.13 10.12 -4.88
N HIS A 38 5.52 10.74 -3.77
CA HIS A 38 5.05 12.09 -3.41
C HIS A 38 6.19 13.02 -3.07
N THR A 39 6.01 14.29 -3.43
CA THR A 39 6.88 15.38 -3.06
C THR A 39 6.13 16.32 -2.13
N VAL A 40 6.59 16.46 -0.89
CA VAL A 40 6.07 17.48 0.04
C VAL A 40 7.04 18.64 0.12
N ARG A 41 6.52 19.86 0.00
CA ARG A 41 7.30 21.10 0.05
C ARG A 41 7.28 21.64 1.48
N VAL A 42 8.45 21.74 2.10
CA VAL A 42 8.59 22.31 3.44
C VAL A 42 9.22 23.69 3.32
N HIS A 43 8.45 24.72 3.66
CA HIS A 43 8.98 26.07 3.88
C HIS A 43 9.37 26.17 5.35
N ARG A 44 10.64 26.43 5.64
CA ARG A 44 11.06 26.75 7.02
C ARG A 44 11.68 28.13 7.08
N VAL A 45 11.46 28.81 8.19
CA VAL A 45 12.15 30.03 8.64
C VAL A 45 12.62 29.73 10.08
N GLY A 46 13.93 29.65 10.34
CA GLY A 46 14.47 29.42 11.69
C GLY A 46 14.68 27.94 12.09
N ASP A 47 14.93 27.70 13.39
CA ASP A 47 15.30 26.40 14.00
C ASP A 47 14.10 25.46 14.28
N ASP A 48 13.11 25.43 13.38
CA ASP A 48 11.86 24.72 13.61
C ASP A 48 11.95 23.21 13.30
N VAL A 49 11.19 22.42 14.07
CA VAL A 49 10.93 20.99 13.85
C VAL A 49 9.67 20.83 13.01
N GLY A 50 9.73 20.06 11.93
CA GLY A 50 8.56 19.65 11.13
C GLY A 50 8.40 18.13 11.17
N ARG A 51 7.15 17.65 11.18
CA ARG A 51 6.82 16.23 11.20
C ARG A 51 6.19 15.80 9.88
N LEU A 52 6.61 14.64 9.39
CA LEU A 52 5.99 13.95 8.27
C LEU A 52 5.23 12.75 8.83
N CYS A 53 3.91 12.75 8.63
CA CYS A 53 3.03 11.65 8.99
C CYS A 53 2.72 10.85 7.73
N VAL A 54 2.96 9.53 7.78
CA VAL A 54 2.60 8.61 6.70
C VAL A 54 1.60 7.62 7.26
N TYR A 55 0.42 7.55 6.63
CA TYR A 55 -0.66 6.65 7.03
C TYR A 55 -0.67 5.43 6.13
N THR A 56 -0.68 4.24 6.74
CA THR A 56 -0.84 2.97 6.03
C THR A 56 -2.32 2.60 5.88
N ASP A 57 -2.67 1.88 4.81
CA ASP A 57 -3.97 1.23 4.64
C ASP A 57 -3.92 -0.18 5.23
N ASP A 58 -4.91 -0.51 6.04
CA ASP A 58 -5.11 -1.86 6.60
C ASP A 58 -6.35 -2.43 5.89
N ASP A 59 -6.18 -3.49 5.12
CA ASP A 59 -7.26 -4.08 4.34
C ASP A 59 -7.51 -5.57 4.66
N ARG A 60 -7.81 -6.39 3.65
CA ARG A 60 -8.06 -7.84 3.79
C ARG A 60 -7.37 -8.64 2.69
N ILE A 61 -6.42 -8.04 1.99
CA ILE A 61 -5.76 -8.60 0.83
C ILE A 61 -4.35 -8.99 1.26
N ASP A 62 -4.09 -10.29 1.29
CA ASP A 62 -2.75 -10.84 1.46
C ASP A 62 -1.76 -10.28 0.41
N GLU A 63 -0.72 -9.65 0.95
CA GLU A 63 0.30 -8.85 0.29
C GLU A 63 1.71 -9.16 0.84
N PRO A 64 2.78 -8.94 0.06
CA PRO A 64 4.14 -9.13 0.57
C PRO A 64 4.60 -7.92 1.39
N ASP A 65 5.22 -8.14 2.55
CA ASP A 65 5.88 -7.09 3.35
C ASP A 65 6.59 -6.03 2.51
N GLY A 66 6.38 -4.76 2.87
CA GLY A 66 6.86 -3.59 2.13
C GLY A 66 7.85 -2.72 2.90
N VAL A 67 8.35 -1.71 2.20
CA VAL A 67 9.18 -0.65 2.78
C VAL A 67 8.66 0.70 2.31
N ILE A 68 8.58 1.65 3.23
CA ILE A 68 8.39 3.08 2.97
C ILE A 68 9.73 3.77 3.18
N SER A 69 10.16 4.61 2.24
CA SER A 69 11.38 5.42 2.37
C SER A 69 11.06 6.89 2.16
N ALA A 70 11.66 7.76 2.96
CA ALA A 70 11.58 9.20 2.81
C ALA A 70 13.00 9.79 2.67
N THR A 71 13.19 10.62 1.65
CA THR A 71 14.46 11.29 1.37
C THR A 71 14.26 12.80 1.33
N LEU A 72 15.08 13.50 2.08
CA LEU A 72 15.19 14.95 2.07
C LEU A 72 16.03 15.38 0.87
N VAL A 73 15.55 16.40 0.16
CA VAL A 73 16.24 17.00 -0.98
C VAL A 73 16.22 18.52 -0.79
N ALA A 74 17.41 19.11 -0.74
CA ALA A 74 17.58 20.54 -0.56
C ALA A 74 17.41 21.26 -1.89
N ASP A 75 16.65 22.36 -1.87
CA ASP A 75 16.70 23.35 -2.94
C ASP A 75 17.87 24.32 -2.71
N SER A 76 18.02 25.30 -3.60
CA SER A 76 19.04 26.34 -3.48
C SER A 76 18.96 27.07 -2.13
N GLY A 77 20.12 27.26 -1.50
CA GLY A 77 20.27 27.95 -0.22
C GLY A 77 20.11 27.07 1.02
N TYR A 78 19.90 25.76 0.87
CA TYR A 78 19.82 24.81 1.98
C TYR A 78 20.92 23.74 1.87
N THR A 79 21.47 23.33 3.01
CA THR A 79 22.38 22.17 3.09
C THR A 79 21.71 21.06 3.91
N ILE A 80 21.84 19.82 3.46
CA ILE A 80 21.32 18.66 4.20
C ILE A 80 22.43 18.13 5.09
N GLY A 81 22.12 17.87 6.36
CA GLY A 81 23.03 17.18 7.27
C GLY A 81 23.23 15.70 6.91
N ALA A 82 24.01 14.98 7.72
CA ALA A 82 24.42 13.60 7.41
C ALA A 82 23.26 12.58 7.28
N ARG A 83 22.07 12.88 7.83
CA ARG A 83 20.89 12.00 7.77
C ARG A 83 19.83 12.60 6.86
N SER A 84 19.88 12.25 5.58
CA SER A 84 18.93 12.71 4.56
C SER A 84 17.86 11.68 4.21
N THR A 85 17.96 10.44 4.69
CA THR A 85 17.05 9.36 4.33
C THR A 85 16.67 8.53 5.55
N VAL A 86 15.41 8.10 5.59
CA VAL A 86 14.88 7.16 6.58
C VAL A 86 14.00 6.12 5.88
N SER A 87 13.97 4.89 6.40
CA SER A 87 13.11 3.82 5.92
C SER A 87 12.38 3.11 7.06
N PHE A 88 11.17 2.65 6.77
CA PHE A 88 10.28 1.94 7.68
C PHE A 88 9.76 0.69 6.98
N GLY A 89 9.86 -0.47 7.65
CA GLY A 89 9.22 -1.70 7.18
C GLY A 89 7.73 -1.67 7.48
N VAL A 90 6.91 -2.08 6.51
CA VAL A 90 5.48 -2.31 6.67
C VAL A 90 5.25 -3.81 6.57
N ARG A 91 4.70 -4.41 7.62
CA ARG A 91 4.40 -5.84 7.65
C ARG A 91 2.95 -6.04 7.27
N ASP A 92 2.70 -6.94 6.32
CA ASP A 92 1.35 -7.40 6.06
C ASP A 92 0.86 -8.23 7.25
N ASN A 93 -0.38 -8.00 7.64
CA ASN A 93 -1.07 -8.71 8.71
C ASN A 93 -2.19 -9.62 8.19
N ASP A 94 -2.41 -9.66 6.87
CA ASP A 94 -3.48 -10.43 6.28
C ASP A 94 -3.11 -11.89 6.05
N PRO A 95 -4.00 -12.84 6.39
CA PRO A 95 -3.74 -14.25 6.16
C PRO A 95 -3.81 -14.57 4.66
N PRO A 96 -2.98 -15.50 4.17
CA PRO A 96 -3.02 -15.89 2.77
C PRO A 96 -4.38 -16.42 2.38
N ALA A 97 -4.84 -16.02 1.19
CA ALA A 97 -6.14 -16.43 0.68
C ALA A 97 -6.24 -17.97 0.64
N ARG A 98 -7.21 -18.53 1.36
CA ARG A 98 -7.43 -19.98 1.42
C ARG A 98 -8.05 -20.48 0.10
N PRO A 99 -7.59 -21.61 -0.45
CA PRO A 99 -8.23 -22.21 -1.61
C PRO A 99 -9.65 -22.63 -1.25
N ARG A 100 -10.61 -22.33 -2.14
CA ARG A 100 -11.98 -22.81 -2.00
C ARG A 100 -12.19 -24.00 -2.93
N VAL A 101 -12.74 -25.07 -2.38
CA VAL A 101 -13.10 -26.29 -3.12
C VAL A 101 -14.55 -26.62 -2.78
N THR A 102 -15.31 -27.07 -3.78
CA THR A 102 -16.65 -27.62 -3.56
C THR A 102 -16.68 -29.07 -4.01
N VAL A 103 -17.38 -29.90 -3.24
CA VAL A 103 -17.62 -31.31 -3.58
C VAL A 103 -19.10 -31.48 -3.85
N VAL A 104 -19.40 -32.15 -4.95
CA VAL A 104 -20.77 -32.53 -5.31
C VAL A 104 -20.82 -34.05 -5.40
N ALA A 105 -21.75 -34.65 -4.67
CA ALA A 105 -22.00 -36.08 -4.76
C ALA A 105 -22.50 -36.47 -6.16
N GLY A 106 -22.12 -37.68 -6.59
CA GLY A 106 -22.80 -38.35 -7.69
C GLY A 106 -24.20 -38.82 -7.27
N GLY A 107 -24.76 -39.75 -8.04
CA GLY A 107 -26.00 -40.44 -7.66
C GLY A 107 -25.78 -41.46 -6.54
N ASP A 108 -26.88 -42.00 -6.03
CA ASP A 108 -26.87 -43.09 -5.06
C ASP A 108 -26.14 -44.32 -5.60
N VAL A 109 -25.53 -45.08 -4.68
CA VAL A 109 -24.69 -46.23 -5.03
C VAL A 109 -25.17 -47.44 -4.25
N THR A 110 -25.35 -48.55 -4.96
CA THR A 110 -25.63 -49.86 -4.36
C THR A 110 -24.35 -50.45 -3.78
N GLU A 111 -24.48 -51.19 -2.68
CA GLU A 111 -23.36 -51.88 -2.02
C GLU A 111 -22.53 -52.72 -3.02
N GLY A 112 -21.21 -52.56 -2.96
CA GLY A 112 -20.26 -53.14 -3.92
C GLY A 112 -20.04 -52.31 -5.19
N GLY A 113 -20.80 -51.23 -5.41
CA GLY A 113 -20.63 -50.30 -6.53
C GLY A 113 -19.56 -49.22 -6.29
N THR A 114 -19.19 -48.51 -7.36
CA THR A 114 -18.24 -47.38 -7.29
C THR A 114 -18.98 -46.07 -7.07
N ALA A 115 -18.64 -45.35 -6.00
CA ALA A 115 -19.09 -43.99 -5.78
C ALA A 115 -18.20 -42.98 -6.51
N SER A 116 -18.82 -41.96 -7.08
CA SER A 116 -18.13 -40.85 -7.75
C SER A 116 -18.53 -39.52 -7.14
N PHE A 117 -17.57 -38.61 -7.04
CA PHE A 117 -17.79 -37.24 -6.59
C PHE A 117 -17.10 -36.28 -7.56
N THR A 118 -17.73 -35.13 -7.83
CA THR A 118 -17.08 -34.06 -8.57
C THR A 118 -16.43 -33.09 -7.59
N VAL A 119 -15.12 -32.89 -7.73
CA VAL A 119 -14.36 -31.91 -6.95
C VAL A 119 -14.06 -30.71 -7.84
N THR A 120 -14.60 -29.54 -7.48
CA THR A 120 -14.40 -28.30 -8.23
C THR A 120 -13.50 -27.34 -7.43
N PRO A 121 -12.27 -27.08 -7.89
CA PRO A 121 -11.46 -26.00 -7.35
C PRO A 121 -11.96 -24.64 -7.85
N HIS A 122 -12.06 -23.67 -6.96
CA HIS A 122 -12.40 -22.29 -7.31
C HIS A 122 -11.12 -21.47 -7.41
N ARG A 123 -10.88 -20.86 -8.57
CA ARG A 123 -9.75 -19.93 -8.73
C ARG A 123 -9.96 -18.71 -7.84
N ARG A 124 -8.89 -18.25 -7.18
CA ARG A 124 -8.84 -16.91 -6.58
C ARG A 124 -9.15 -15.90 -7.68
N ARG A 125 -10.20 -15.08 -7.52
CA ARG A 125 -10.40 -13.92 -8.38
C ARG A 125 -9.27 -12.95 -8.03
N ARG A 126 -8.26 -12.85 -8.90
CA ARG A 126 -7.31 -11.74 -8.85
C ARG A 126 -8.15 -10.48 -9.07
N GLY A 127 -8.04 -9.49 -8.20
CA GLY A 127 -8.75 -8.21 -8.33
C GLY A 127 -8.65 -7.73 -9.78
N ALA A 128 -9.81 -7.43 -10.37
CA ALA A 128 -9.90 -7.02 -11.76
C ALA A 128 -9.07 -5.74 -11.94
N ARG A 129 -7.90 -5.85 -12.57
CA ARG A 129 -7.21 -4.67 -13.10
C ARG A 129 -8.14 -4.10 -14.17
N GLY A 130 -8.76 -2.97 -13.86
CA GLY A 130 -9.68 -2.26 -14.73
C GLY A 130 -9.11 -2.17 -16.13
N ARG A 131 -9.90 -2.62 -17.10
CA ARG A 131 -9.58 -2.59 -18.52
C ARG A 131 -9.69 -1.13 -18.98
N TRP A 132 -8.61 -0.36 -18.87
CA TRP A 132 -8.57 0.98 -19.46
C TRP A 132 -8.68 0.85 -20.99
N ARG A 133 -9.76 1.39 -21.56
CA ARG A 133 -9.89 1.61 -22.99
C ARG A 133 -9.38 3.01 -23.27
N TRP A 134 -8.35 3.12 -24.12
CA TRP A 134 -8.00 4.39 -24.74
C TRP A 134 -9.13 4.77 -25.71
N ARG A 135 -9.63 6.00 -25.57
CA ARG A 135 -10.21 6.78 -26.66
C ARG A 135 -9.46 8.09 -26.71
#